data_AF-A0A8S3BF70-F1
#
_entry.id   AF-A0A8S3BF70-F1
#
_cell.length_a   1.000
_cell.length_b   1.000
_cell.length_c   1.000
_cell.angle_alpha   90.00
_cell.angle_beta   90.00
_cell.angle_gamma   90.00
#
_symmetry.space_group_name_H-M   'P 1'
#
loop_
_entity.id
_entity.type
_entity.pdbx_description
1 polymer ?
#
loop_
_entity_poly.entity_id
_entity_poly.type
_entity_poly.pdbx_seq_one_letter_code
_entity_poly.pdbx_strand_id
1 'polypeptide(L)'
;MRFSYFGPYGGFKRNPHLTQGTNSYAWNVPDKSGNIMYQIDASDPKSSNWLRFINCPNNFTQRNLMSLVYHGDIFYLSIRNIEVGEELLVYYGDDYADKLGIDTKKFH
;
A
#
# COMPACT_ATOMS: atom_id res chain seq x y z
N MET A 1 -14.50 -17.03 -7.51
CA MET A 1 -13.39 -16.10 -7.26
C MET A 1 -12.90 -16.34 -5.84
N ARG A 2 -11.61 -16.61 -5.63
CA ARG A 2 -11.03 -16.79 -4.29
C ARG A 2 -10.21 -15.55 -3.98
N PHE A 3 -10.57 -14.84 -2.92
CA PHE A 3 -9.79 -13.71 -2.44
C PHE A 3 -8.62 -14.25 -1.60
N SER A 4 -7.41 -13.88 -1.98
CA SER A 4 -6.18 -14.13 -1.22
C SER A 4 -5.79 -12.86 -0.49
N TYR A 5 -5.37 -12.99 0.76
CA TYR A 5 -4.86 -11.90 1.57
C TYR A 5 -3.37 -12.11 1.83
N PHE A 6 -2.62 -11.01 1.79
CA PHE A 6 -1.18 -10.98 2.07
C PHE A 6 -0.93 -9.95 3.16
N GLY A 7 -0.22 -10.32 4.21
CA GLY A 7 0.13 -9.39 5.28
C GLY A 7 0.35 -10.03 6.64
N PRO A 8 0.54 -9.18 7.66
CA PRO A 8 0.53 -7.71 7.60
C PRO A 8 1.74 -7.11 6.86
N TYR A 9 1.64 -5.87 6.37
CA TYR A 9 2.75 -5.09 5.82
C TYR A 9 3.79 -4.84 6.92
N GLY A 10 5.01 -5.33 6.72
CA GLY A 10 6.06 -5.31 7.73
C GLY A 10 6.84 -4.00 7.70
N GLY A 11 7.08 -3.41 8.87
CA GLY A 11 7.88 -2.19 9.04
C GLY A 11 7.82 -1.67 10.47
N PHE A 12 8.57 -0.60 10.74
CA PHE A 12 8.53 0.07 12.04
C PHE A 12 7.35 1.03 12.14
N LYS A 13 6.61 0.97 13.26
CA LYS A 13 5.58 1.97 13.57
C LYS A 13 6.26 3.30 13.94
N ARG A 14 5.93 4.37 13.21
CA ARG A 14 6.46 5.72 13.40
C ARG A 14 5.33 6.69 13.75
N ASN A 15 5.67 7.70 14.56
CA ASN A 15 4.77 8.81 14.86
C ASN A 15 4.64 9.71 13.61
N PRO A 16 3.42 9.98 13.11
CA PRO A 16 3.21 10.69 11.86
C PRO A 16 3.62 12.17 11.93
N HIS A 17 3.73 12.75 13.13
CA HIS A 17 4.21 14.12 13.33
C HIS A 17 5.74 14.22 13.34
N LEU A 18 6.45 13.11 13.49
CA LEU A 18 7.92 13.06 13.51
C LEU A 18 8.51 12.59 12.18
N THR A 19 7.68 12.03 11.29
CA THR A 19 8.06 11.62 9.94
C THR A 19 8.09 12.83 9.02
N GLN A 20 9.30 13.25 8.62
CA GLN A 20 9.48 14.33 7.64
C GLN A 20 9.64 13.75 6.23
N GLY A 21 8.91 14.32 5.26
CA GLY A 21 8.95 13.91 3.86
C GLY A 21 8.09 12.67 3.56
N THR A 22 8.02 12.32 2.28
CA THR A 22 7.30 11.11 1.83
C THR A 22 8.27 9.99 1.55
N ASN A 23 8.17 8.94 2.35
CA ASN A 23 8.89 7.69 2.17
C ASN A 23 8.04 6.74 1.30
N SER A 24 8.62 6.29 0.18
CA SER A 24 7.96 5.41 -0.79
C SER A 24 7.62 4.01 -0.25
N TYR A 25 8.21 3.62 0.87
CA TYR A 25 7.98 2.35 1.55
C TYR A 25 7.13 2.51 2.81
N ALA A 26 6.39 3.60 2.93
CA ALA A 26 5.67 3.90 4.15
C ALA A 26 4.17 4.09 3.92
N TRP A 27 3.39 3.45 4.78
CA TRP A 27 1.93 3.50 4.72
C TRP A 27 1.33 4.16 5.94
N ASN A 28 0.33 5.01 5.72
CA ASN A 28 -0.45 5.61 6.79
C ASN A 28 -1.54 4.65 7.27
N VAL A 29 -1.66 4.49 8.59
CA VAL A 29 -2.72 3.70 9.23
C VAL A 29 -3.74 4.67 9.84
N PRO A 30 -4.93 4.84 9.22
CA PRO A 30 -5.97 5.70 9.74
C PRO A 30 -6.79 5.02 10.86
N ASP A 31 -7.39 5.84 11.71
CA ASP A 31 -8.49 5.45 12.60
C ASP A 31 -9.82 5.36 11.84
N LYS A 32 -10.92 5.06 12.56
CA LYS A 32 -12.27 4.97 11.99
C LYS A 32 -12.81 6.30 11.46
N SER A 33 -12.22 7.42 11.87
CA SER A 33 -12.58 8.78 11.47
C SER A 33 -11.68 9.31 10.34
N GLY A 34 -10.72 8.51 9.87
CA GLY A 34 -9.77 8.88 8.82
C GLY A 34 -8.51 9.61 9.31
N ASN A 35 -8.35 9.82 10.63
CA ASN A 35 -7.14 10.46 11.16
C ASN A 35 -5.99 9.46 11.17
N ILE A 36 -4.81 9.87 10.69
CA ILE A 36 -3.62 9.02 10.67
C ILE A 36 -3.15 8.80 12.11
N MET A 37 -3.22 7.56 12.59
CA MET A 37 -2.75 7.18 13.93
C MET A 37 -1.22 7.01 13.97
N TYR A 38 -0.68 6.33 12.96
CA TYR A 38 0.74 6.06 12.79
C TYR A 38 1.07 5.68 11.35
N GLN A 39 2.36 5.67 11.04
CA GLN A 39 2.88 5.19 9.77
C GLN A 39 3.63 3.87 9.99
N ILE A 40 3.48 2.91 9.09
CA ILE A 40 4.33 1.71 9.03
C ILE A 40 5.43 1.99 8.00
N ASP A 41 6.68 2.07 8.45
CA ASP A 41 7.85 2.39 7.62
C ASP A 41 8.68 1.13 7.31
N ALA A 42 8.71 0.75 6.02
CA ALA A 42 9.45 -0.39 5.50
C ALA A 42 10.74 -0.02 4.75
N SER A 43 11.29 1.18 4.98
CA SER A 43 12.55 1.62 4.37
C SER A 43 13.73 0.72 4.71
N ASP A 44 13.81 0.23 5.95
CA ASP A 44 14.84 -0.70 6.37
C ASP A 44 14.47 -2.15 5.97
N PRO A 45 15.24 -2.80 5.08
CA PRO A 45 14.99 -4.18 4.65
C PRO A 45 15.05 -5.20 5.79
N LYS A 46 15.75 -4.90 6.90
CA LYS A 46 15.88 -5.83 8.04
C LYS A 46 14.65 -5.89 8.93
N SER A 47 13.79 -4.88 8.83
CA SER A 47 12.59 -4.71 9.67
C SER A 47 11.29 -4.73 8.85
N SER A 48 11.40 -5.01 7.56
CA SER A 48 10.27 -5.08 6.63
C SER A 48 10.09 -6.49 6.05
N ASN A 49 9.07 -6.67 5.22
CA ASN A 49 8.80 -7.93 4.54
C ASN A 49 8.64 -7.73 3.03
N TRP A 50 8.38 -8.83 2.33
CA TRP A 50 8.31 -8.86 0.87
C TRP A 50 7.25 -7.94 0.25
N LEU A 51 6.23 -7.52 1.02
CA LEU A 51 5.20 -6.61 0.54
C LEU A 51 5.73 -5.22 0.18
N ARG A 52 6.91 -4.84 0.69
CA ARG A 52 7.61 -3.60 0.32
C ARG A 52 7.96 -3.51 -1.17
N PHE A 53 8.04 -4.64 -1.87
CA PHE A 53 8.45 -4.72 -3.27
C PHE A 53 7.28 -4.69 -4.26
N ILE A 54 6.03 -4.75 -3.78
CA ILE A 54 4.85 -4.69 -4.64
C ILE A 54 4.67 -3.26 -5.13
N ASN A 55 4.63 -3.08 -6.45
CA ASN A 55 4.63 -1.78 -7.11
C ASN A 55 3.22 -1.15 -7.24
N CYS A 56 3.19 0.14 -7.57
CA CYS A 56 1.97 0.81 -8.03
C CYS A 56 1.75 0.54 -9.51
N PRO A 57 0.52 0.19 -9.92
CA PRO A 57 0.21 0.09 -11.34
C PRO A 57 0.34 1.46 -12.02
N ASN A 58 0.89 1.50 -13.24
CA ASN A 58 0.88 2.71 -14.07
C ASN A 58 -0.49 2.99 -14.71
N ASN A 59 -1.40 2.01 -14.66
CA ASN A 59 -2.79 2.07 -15.12
C ASN A 59 -3.69 1.27 -14.18
N PHE A 60 -4.80 1.85 -13.72
CA PHE A 60 -5.73 1.22 -12.77
C PHE A 60 -6.17 -0.19 -13.15
N THR A 61 -6.38 -0.43 -14.45
CA THR A 61 -6.90 -1.70 -14.96
C THR A 61 -5.93 -2.87 -14.70
N GLN A 62 -4.65 -2.58 -14.49
CA GLN A 62 -3.65 -3.59 -14.16
C GLN A 62 -3.69 -4.02 -12.69
N ARG A 63 -4.23 -3.17 -11.81
CA ARG A 63 -4.29 -3.42 -10.36
C ARG A 63 -4.94 -4.76 -10.10
N ASN A 64 -4.26 -5.58 -9.30
CA ASN A 64 -4.78 -6.85 -8.85
C ASN A 64 -4.81 -6.98 -7.32
N LEU A 65 -4.27 -6.00 -6.60
CA LEU A 65 -4.32 -5.89 -5.15
C LEU A 65 -4.96 -4.58 -4.68
N MET A 66 -5.62 -4.64 -3.52
CA MET A 66 -6.13 -3.49 -2.78
C MET A 66 -5.55 -3.50 -1.36
N SER A 67 -5.13 -2.35 -0.86
CA SER A 67 -4.73 -2.20 0.55
C SER A 67 -5.97 -2.15 1.46
N LEU A 68 -5.93 -2.89 2.56
CA LEU A 68 -6.98 -2.96 3.58
C LEU A 68 -6.34 -2.74 4.96
N VAL A 69 -6.95 -1.88 5.78
CA VAL A 69 -6.56 -1.72 7.18
C VAL A 69 -7.41 -2.67 8.03
N TYR A 70 -6.77 -3.53 8.80
CA TYR A 70 -7.43 -4.50 9.67
C TYR A 70 -6.67 -4.63 11.00
N HIS A 71 -7.37 -4.44 12.12
CA HIS A 71 -6.80 -4.42 13.48
C HIS A 71 -5.54 -3.54 13.65
N GLY A 72 -5.47 -2.41 12.94
CA GLY A 72 -4.34 -1.48 13.02
C GLY A 72 -3.13 -1.88 12.17
N ASP A 73 -3.24 -2.92 11.36
CA ASP A 73 -2.20 -3.28 10.40
C ASP A 73 -2.75 -3.23 8.97
N ILE A 74 -1.84 -3.28 8.00
CA ILE A 74 -2.17 -3.16 6.58
C ILE A 74 -2.00 -4.51 5.90
N PHE A 75 -2.98 -4.90 5.10
CA PHE A 75 -3.00 -6.13 4.32
C PHE A 75 -3.25 -5.79 2.87
N TYR A 76 -2.76 -6.61 1.95
CA TYR A 76 -3.10 -6.55 0.54
C TYR A 76 -4.07 -7.68 0.20
N LEU A 77 -5.19 -7.33 -0.42
CA LEU A 77 -6.23 -8.25 -0.83
C LEU A 77 -6.25 -8.35 -2.34
N SER A 78 -6.20 -9.56 -2.88
CA SER A 78 -6.43 -9.77 -4.33
C SER A 78 -7.86 -9.34 -4.68
N ILE A 79 -8.04 -8.56 -5.73
CA ILE A 79 -9.38 -8.11 -6.19
C ILE A 79 -9.84 -8.81 -7.47
N ARG A 80 -8.97 -9.62 -8.07
CA ARG A 80 -9.23 -10.48 -9.23
C ARG A 80 -8.30 -11.70 -9.18
N ASN A 81 -8.53 -12.67 -10.07
CA ASN A 81 -7.56 -13.74 -10.29
C ASN A 81 -6.23 -13.13 -10.77
N ILE A 82 -5.12 -13.71 -10.29
CA ILE A 82 -3.76 -13.33 -10.63
C ILE A 82 -3.14 -14.54 -11.31
N GLU A 83 -2.92 -14.45 -12.61
CA GLU A 83 -2.35 -15.52 -13.42
C GLU A 83 -0.84 -15.62 -13.18
N VAL A 84 -0.27 -16.80 -13.46
CA VAL A 84 1.17 -17.02 -13.34
C VAL A 84 1.91 -16.07 -14.28
N GLY A 85 2.86 -15.32 -13.72
CA GLY A 85 3.65 -14.33 -14.46
C GLY A 85 3.07 -12.91 -14.44
N GLU A 86 1.87 -12.70 -13.90
CA GLU A 86 1.37 -11.34 -13.66
C GLU A 86 2.12 -10.68 -12.48
N GLU A 87 2.49 -9.41 -12.66
CA GLU A 87 3.05 -8.60 -11.58
C GLU A 87 1.97 -8.29 -10.52
N LEU A 88 2.34 -8.38 -9.25
CA LEU A 88 1.49 -7.93 -8.14
C LEU A 88 1.51 -6.42 -8.06
N LEU A 89 0.34 -5.79 -8.15
CA LEU A 89 0.20 -4.34 -8.26
C LEU A 89 -0.87 -3.82 -7.29
N VAL A 90 -0.46 -2.91 -6.39
CA VAL A 90 -1.30 -2.28 -5.37
C VAL A 90 -1.33 -0.77 -5.55
N TYR A 91 -2.49 -0.15 -5.39
CA TYR A 91 -2.61 1.31 -5.49
C TYR A 91 -2.19 2.00 -4.18
N TYR A 92 -1.24 2.93 -4.26
CA TYR A 92 -0.67 3.62 -3.09
C TYR A 92 -1.51 4.79 -2.54
N GLY A 93 -2.56 5.19 -3.26
CA GLY A 93 -3.37 6.38 -2.93
C GLY A 93 -3.05 7.59 -3.84
N ASP A 94 -4.00 8.52 -3.91
CA ASP A 94 -4.00 9.65 -4.86
C ASP A 94 -2.76 10.55 -4.68
N ASP A 95 -2.41 10.91 -3.44
CA ASP A 95 -1.24 11.75 -3.12
C ASP A 95 0.09 11.20 -3.65
N TYR A 96 0.21 9.87 -3.69
CA TYR A 96 1.42 9.21 -4.16
C TYR A 96 1.35 8.90 -5.66
N ALA A 97 0.16 8.61 -6.20
CA ALA A 97 -0.07 8.46 -7.62
C ALA A 97 0.28 9.76 -8.39
N ASP A 98 -0.11 10.93 -7.87
CA ASP A 98 0.25 12.22 -8.45
C ASP A 98 1.78 12.42 -8.50
N LYS A 99 2.52 11.99 -7.47
CA LYS A 99 3.99 12.05 -7.45
C LYS A 99 4.66 11.14 -8.46
N LEU A 100 4.02 10.01 -8.79
CA LEU A 100 4.47 9.11 -9.83
C LEU A 100 4.05 9.55 -11.24
N GLY A 101 3.35 10.69 -11.37
CA GLY A 101 2.84 11.18 -12.65
C GLY A 101 1.70 10.33 -13.19
N ILE A 102 1.00 9.61 -12.32
CA ILE A 102 -0.09 8.73 -12.69
C ILE A 102 -1.39 9.56 -12.73
N ASP A 103 -2.14 9.48 -13.85
CA ASP A 103 -3.38 10.24 -14.03
C ASP A 103 -4.49 9.71 -13.13
N THR A 104 -4.74 10.43 -12.02
CA THR A 104 -5.71 10.04 -11.01
C THR A 104 -7.17 10.20 -11.41
N LYS A 105 -7.45 10.92 -12.50
CA LYS A 105 -8.82 11.08 -13.03
C LYS A 105 -9.36 9.82 -13.68
N LYS A 106 -8.49 8.84 -13.97
CA LYS A 106 -8.89 7.50 -14.39
C LYS A 106 -9.21 6.57 -13.21
N PHE A 107 -9.15 7.08 -11.97
CA PHE A 107 -9.42 6.32 -10.73
C PHE A 107 -10.77 6.63 -10.08
N HIS A 108 -11.50 7.65 -10.56
CA HIS A 108 -12.85 8.05 -10.13
C HIS A 108 -13.83 8.05 -11.32
#